data_AF-F2PIF9-F1
#
_entry.id   AF-F2PIF9-F1
#
_cell.length_a   1.000
_cell.length_b   1.000
_cell.length_c   1.000
_cell.angle_alpha   90.00
_cell.angle_beta   90.00
_cell.angle_gamma   90.00
#
_symmetry.space_group_name_H-M   'P 1'
#
loop_
_entity.id
_entity.type
_entity.pdbx_description
1 polymer ?
#
loop_
_entity_poly.entity_id
_entity_poly.type
_entity_poly.pdbx_seq_one_letter_code
_entity_poly.pdbx_strand_id
1 'polypeptide(L)'
;MALADMDVDCDGINRSKGACANDPSGQDQTAFKHEVSRYGIEDLDPNKHAYVVLGNQGSEPSYMPSASGVESLSVVAVVCNGTLFYGVWGDTNGGTDVGEASVSLVHACFPDERLSGDNGHEKHDVLYVAFVGKQAKPGAKGANWKASSFNGFETSLAHIGDTLVSKVRV
;
A
#
# COMPACT_ATOMS: atom_id res chain seq x y z
N MET A 1 -5.95 -12.99 -16.14
CA MET A 1 -5.94 -12.22 -14.88
C MET A 1 -4.76 -11.29 -15.00
N ALA A 2 -4.93 -9.98 -14.91
CA ALA A 2 -3.80 -9.05 -14.98
C ALA A 2 -3.14 -9.06 -13.60
N LEU A 3 -2.03 -9.78 -13.49
CA LEU A 3 -1.16 -9.77 -12.33
C LEU A 3 -0.07 -8.72 -12.56
N ALA A 4 0.40 -8.11 -11.49
CA ALA A 4 1.44 -7.09 -11.53
C ALA A 4 2.73 -7.64 -10.90
N ASP A 5 3.82 -6.95 -11.21
CA ASP A 5 5.03 -6.91 -10.40
C ASP A 5 4.77 -6.22 -9.05
N MET A 6 5.83 -6.12 -8.23
CA MET A 6 5.78 -5.40 -6.97
C MET A 6 7.06 -4.59 -6.75
N ASP A 7 6.98 -3.31 -7.08
CA ASP A 7 8.02 -2.33 -6.81
C ASP A 7 7.93 -1.76 -5.39
N VAL A 8 9.02 -1.15 -4.93
CA VAL A 8 9.14 -0.60 -3.58
C VAL A 8 8.83 0.88 -3.59
N ASP A 9 7.75 1.26 -2.90
CA ASP A 9 7.46 2.64 -2.52
C ASP A 9 8.05 2.90 -1.12
N CYS A 10 8.80 4.00 -1.04
CA CYS A 10 9.48 4.46 0.17
C CYS A 10 8.97 5.83 0.63
N ASP A 11 7.87 6.32 0.10
CA ASP A 11 7.33 7.66 0.39
C ASP A 11 6.78 7.75 1.82
N GLY A 12 6.83 8.97 2.37
CA GLY A 12 6.33 9.28 3.71
C GLY A 12 7.42 9.46 4.77
N ILE A 13 7.07 9.26 6.04
CA ILE A 13 8.02 9.47 7.12
C ILE A 13 9.08 8.37 7.13
N ASN A 14 10.33 8.73 7.46
CA ASN A 14 11.46 7.80 7.46
C ASN A 14 11.81 7.21 6.08
N ARG A 15 11.50 7.91 4.98
CA ARG A 15 11.77 7.45 3.61
C ARG A 15 13.20 7.02 3.31
N SER A 16 14.22 7.48 4.04
CA SER A 16 15.62 7.09 3.82
C SER A 16 16.15 6.08 4.86
N LYS A 17 15.26 5.37 5.56
CA LYS A 17 15.65 4.36 6.55
C LYS A 17 15.65 2.96 5.95
N GLY A 18 16.52 2.10 6.51
CA GLY A 18 16.54 0.68 6.17
C GLY A 18 16.78 0.43 4.69
N ALA A 19 15.95 -0.43 4.11
CA ALA A 19 15.99 -0.79 2.70
C ALA A 19 15.51 0.33 1.75
N CYS A 20 15.09 1.48 2.27
CA CYS A 20 14.79 2.67 1.47
C CYS A 20 15.97 3.66 1.40
N ALA A 21 17.13 3.35 1.98
CA ALA A 21 18.26 4.28 2.03
C ALA A 21 18.86 4.62 0.65
N ASN A 22 18.64 3.77 -0.35
CA ASN A 22 19.13 3.89 -1.72
C ASN A 22 18.05 4.34 -2.72
N ASP A 23 16.84 4.66 -2.27
CA ASP A 23 15.75 5.12 -3.14
C ASP A 23 16.04 6.51 -3.74
N PRO A 24 16.23 6.62 -5.06
CA PRO A 24 16.52 7.87 -5.74
C PRO A 24 15.27 8.73 -5.99
N SER A 25 14.09 8.15 -5.94
CA SER A 25 12.82 8.76 -6.41
C SER A 25 11.88 9.16 -5.29
N GLY A 26 12.00 8.59 -4.09
CA GLY A 26 10.96 8.79 -3.10
C GLY A 26 10.89 10.19 -2.50
N GLN A 27 9.72 10.46 -1.95
CA GLN A 27 9.25 11.76 -1.48
C GLN A 27 9.06 11.76 0.03
N ASP A 28 9.17 12.94 0.64
CA ASP A 28 9.00 13.12 2.10
C ASP A 28 7.52 13.04 2.56
N GLN A 29 6.61 12.63 1.68
CA GLN A 29 5.19 12.53 1.98
C GLN A 29 4.48 11.52 1.08
N THR A 30 3.46 10.86 1.63
CA THR A 30 2.50 10.09 0.82
C THR A 30 1.34 10.96 0.33
N ALA A 31 0.61 10.51 -0.70
CA ALA A 31 -0.55 11.21 -1.25
C ALA A 31 -1.60 11.61 -0.19
N PHE A 32 -1.73 10.84 0.90
CA PHE A 32 -2.75 11.06 1.94
C PHE A 32 -2.23 11.58 3.27
N LYS A 33 -1.02 12.16 3.31
CA LYS A 33 -0.43 12.82 4.50
C LYS A 33 -1.42 13.70 5.27
N HIS A 34 -2.12 14.60 4.57
CA HIS A 34 -3.08 15.51 5.19
C HIS A 34 -4.26 14.79 5.84
N GLU A 35 -4.63 13.62 5.34
CA GLU A 35 -5.70 12.83 5.92
C GLU A 35 -5.23 12.04 7.14
N VAL A 36 -4.11 11.32 7.02
CA VAL A 36 -3.59 10.44 8.08
C VAL A 36 -3.07 11.25 9.28
N SER A 37 -2.69 12.52 9.08
CA SER A 37 -2.43 13.48 10.17
C SER A 37 -3.59 13.63 11.14
N ARG A 38 -4.82 13.52 10.65
CA ARG A 38 -6.04 13.56 11.50
C ARG A 38 -6.28 12.23 12.22
N TYR A 39 -5.55 11.18 11.86
CA TYR A 39 -5.61 9.85 12.49
C TYR A 39 -4.52 9.67 13.56
N GLY A 40 -3.66 10.68 13.74
CA GLY A 40 -2.73 10.77 14.86
C GLY A 40 -1.30 10.35 14.55
N ILE A 41 -0.92 10.28 13.27
CA ILE A 41 0.46 10.12 12.79
C ILE A 41 0.78 11.20 11.76
N GLU A 42 2.03 11.65 11.66
CA GLU A 42 2.39 12.71 10.70
C GLU A 42 2.16 12.31 9.24
N ASP A 43 2.57 11.08 8.91
CA ASP A 43 2.36 10.42 7.63
C ASP A 43 2.48 8.90 7.82
N LEU A 44 2.19 8.14 6.76
CA LEU A 44 2.55 6.72 6.69
C LEU A 44 4.08 6.58 6.73
N ASP A 45 4.53 5.47 7.32
CA ASP A 45 5.93 5.06 7.42
C ASP A 45 6.09 3.76 6.61
N PRO A 46 6.83 3.74 5.50
CA PRO A 46 6.93 2.58 4.61
C PRO A 46 7.52 1.37 5.32
N ASN A 47 8.30 1.58 6.38
CA ASN A 47 8.93 0.52 7.17
C ASN A 47 7.97 -0.15 8.17
N LYS A 48 6.75 0.39 8.34
CA LYS A 48 5.79 -0.09 9.36
C LYS A 48 4.38 -0.26 8.83
N HIS A 49 3.94 0.62 7.93
CA HIS A 49 2.57 0.63 7.44
C HIS A 49 2.53 -0.10 6.11
N ALA A 50 1.77 -1.18 6.05
CA ALA A 50 1.44 -1.85 4.80
C ALA A 50 0.55 -0.92 3.96
N TYR A 51 1.10 -0.34 2.90
CA TYR A 51 0.30 0.43 1.95
C TYR A 51 0.65 0.06 0.52
N VAL A 52 -0.26 0.37 -0.38
CA VAL A 52 -0.12 0.17 -1.82
C VAL A 52 -0.30 1.49 -2.55
N VAL A 53 0.28 1.55 -3.73
CA VAL A 53 0.18 2.67 -4.65
C VAL A 53 -0.88 2.35 -5.70
N LEU A 54 -1.94 3.16 -5.76
CA LEU A 54 -2.99 2.99 -6.77
C LEU A 54 -3.26 4.30 -7.51
N GLY A 55 -3.40 4.16 -8.82
CA GLY A 55 -3.65 5.29 -9.71
C GLY A 55 -2.40 6.11 -9.99
N ASN A 56 -2.49 6.93 -11.02
CA ASN A 56 -1.37 7.61 -11.64
C ASN A 56 -1.81 9.00 -12.16
N GLN A 57 -2.49 9.74 -11.28
CA GLN A 57 -3.03 11.06 -11.66
C GLN A 57 -1.87 12.01 -11.98
N GLY A 58 -1.99 12.73 -13.10
CA GLY A 58 -0.90 13.58 -13.60
C GLY A 58 -0.06 12.97 -14.73
N SER A 59 -0.34 11.71 -15.10
CA SER A 59 0.30 11.01 -16.22
C SER A 59 -0.72 10.52 -17.25
N GLU A 60 -0.26 10.16 -18.46
CA GLU A 60 -1.11 9.63 -19.54
C GLU A 60 -0.69 8.21 -19.94
N PRO A 61 -1.60 7.21 -19.88
CA PRO A 61 -3.02 7.32 -19.51
C PRO A 61 -3.23 7.60 -18.01
N SER A 62 -4.26 8.38 -17.67
CA SER A 62 -4.56 8.74 -16.27
C SER A 62 -5.69 7.91 -15.66
N TYR A 63 -5.52 7.48 -14.40
CA TYR A 63 -6.52 6.75 -13.63
C TYR A 63 -6.66 7.26 -12.19
N MET A 64 -7.87 7.74 -11.90
CA MET A 64 -8.55 8.02 -10.62
C MET A 64 -9.10 6.81 -9.83
N PRO A 65 -8.50 6.19 -8.80
CA PRO A 65 -9.20 5.09 -8.09
C PRO A 65 -10.54 5.53 -7.47
N SER A 66 -10.66 6.80 -7.05
CA SER A 66 -11.91 7.37 -6.55
C SER A 66 -12.99 7.55 -7.63
N ALA A 67 -12.63 7.62 -8.91
CA ALA A 67 -13.59 7.60 -10.02
C ALA A 67 -14.33 6.26 -10.11
N SER A 68 -13.71 5.19 -9.61
CA SER A 68 -14.31 3.85 -9.47
C SER A 68 -14.92 3.60 -8.08
N GLY A 69 -14.94 4.61 -7.19
CA GLY A 69 -15.50 4.50 -5.85
C GLY A 69 -14.57 3.89 -4.80
N VAL A 70 -13.27 3.76 -5.07
CA VAL A 70 -12.27 3.43 -4.04
C VAL A 70 -11.97 4.70 -3.24
N GLU A 71 -12.10 4.66 -1.91
CA GLU A 71 -11.81 5.82 -1.07
C GLU A 71 -10.34 5.82 -0.61
N SER A 72 -9.75 7.00 -0.42
CA SER A 72 -8.39 7.13 0.17
C SER A 72 -8.27 6.34 1.46
N LEU A 73 -7.12 5.69 1.67
CA LEU A 73 -6.82 4.86 2.84
C LEU A 73 -7.77 3.65 3.01
N SER A 74 -8.52 3.28 1.98
CA SER A 74 -9.30 2.02 1.99
C SER A 74 -8.38 0.82 2.02
N VAL A 75 -8.82 -0.24 2.69
CA VAL A 75 -8.15 -1.53 2.70
C VAL A 75 -8.04 -2.07 1.27
N VAL A 76 -6.88 -2.63 0.96
CA VAL A 76 -6.58 -3.36 -0.26
C VAL A 76 -6.09 -4.75 0.15
N ALA A 77 -6.68 -5.78 -0.45
CA ALA A 77 -6.17 -7.14 -0.31
C ALA A 77 -5.04 -7.36 -1.33
N VAL A 78 -3.91 -7.87 -0.86
CA VAL A 78 -2.72 -8.14 -1.67
C VAL A 78 -2.39 -9.62 -1.57
N VAL A 79 -2.37 -10.31 -2.70
CA VAL A 79 -1.97 -11.72 -2.77
C VAL A 79 -0.65 -11.80 -3.50
N CYS A 80 0.38 -12.27 -2.80
CA CYS A 80 1.75 -12.41 -3.28
C CYS A 80 2.33 -13.68 -2.66
N ASN A 81 3.16 -14.42 -3.42
CA ASN A 81 3.83 -15.63 -2.90
C ASN A 81 2.88 -16.61 -2.18
N GLY A 82 1.65 -16.78 -2.71
CA GLY A 82 0.62 -17.67 -2.14
C GLY A 82 0.02 -17.22 -0.80
N THR A 83 0.31 -16.01 -0.34
CA THR A 83 -0.15 -15.46 0.95
C THR A 83 -1.01 -14.22 0.72
N LEU A 84 -2.08 -14.07 1.51
CA LEU A 84 -2.93 -12.89 1.54
C LEU A 84 -2.46 -11.94 2.65
N PHE A 85 -2.28 -10.68 2.31
CA PHE A 85 -2.01 -9.57 3.23
C PHE A 85 -3.03 -8.44 3.03
N TYR A 86 -3.16 -7.59 4.04
CA TYR A 86 -3.92 -6.35 3.93
C TYR A 86 -3.03 -5.12 4.03
N GLY A 87 -3.19 -4.20 3.09
CA GLY A 87 -2.63 -2.86 3.15
C GLY A 87 -3.73 -1.80 3.00
N VAL A 88 -3.35 -0.53 2.97
CA VAL A 88 -4.24 0.57 2.59
C VAL A 88 -3.81 1.17 1.27
N TRP A 89 -4.74 1.73 0.49
CA TRP A 89 -4.38 2.66 -0.58
C TRP A 89 -3.77 3.92 0.04
N GLY A 90 -2.43 3.96 0.08
CA GLY A 90 -1.65 4.97 0.80
C GLY A 90 -1.06 6.04 -0.11
N ASP A 91 -0.76 5.67 -1.35
CA ASP A 91 -0.11 6.57 -2.31
C ASP A 91 -0.64 6.46 -3.74
N THR A 92 -0.14 7.34 -4.61
CA THR A 92 -0.45 7.42 -6.03
C THR A 92 0.84 7.55 -6.83
N ASN A 93 0.97 6.80 -7.93
CA ASN A 93 2.23 6.75 -8.64
C ASN A 93 2.51 8.05 -9.44
N GLY A 94 3.77 8.44 -9.51
CA GLY A 94 4.29 9.34 -10.53
C GLY A 94 4.62 8.56 -11.81
N GLY A 95 4.17 9.04 -12.98
CA GLY A 95 4.38 8.28 -14.23
C GLY A 95 3.24 7.31 -14.54
N THR A 96 3.50 6.28 -15.35
CA THR A 96 2.44 5.40 -15.90
C THR A 96 2.36 4.03 -15.26
N ASP A 97 3.34 3.68 -14.43
CA ASP A 97 3.51 2.33 -13.91
C ASP A 97 2.61 2.12 -12.68
N VAL A 98 2.32 0.87 -12.36
CA VAL A 98 1.47 0.46 -11.23
C VAL A 98 2.04 -0.81 -10.64
N GLY A 99 1.82 -1.06 -9.35
CA GLY A 99 2.36 -2.26 -8.69
C GLY A 99 3.25 -1.95 -7.49
N GLU A 100 3.47 -0.68 -7.17
CA GLU A 100 4.26 -0.30 -6.01
C GLU A 100 3.55 -0.56 -4.67
N ALA A 101 4.35 -0.94 -3.66
CA ALA A 101 3.92 -1.15 -2.30
C ALA A 101 5.00 -0.73 -1.30
N SER A 102 4.59 -0.45 -0.07
CA SER A 102 5.53 -0.04 0.97
C SER A 102 6.59 -1.11 1.23
N VAL A 103 7.83 -0.70 1.50
CA VAL A 103 8.94 -1.64 1.71
C VAL A 103 8.63 -2.74 2.74
N SER A 104 7.86 -2.42 3.78
CA SER A 104 7.43 -3.41 4.78
C SER A 104 6.49 -4.49 4.24
N LEU A 105 5.59 -4.15 3.31
CA LEU A 105 4.72 -5.11 2.63
C LEU A 105 5.50 -5.92 1.59
N VAL A 106 6.38 -5.27 0.83
CA VAL A 106 7.25 -5.95 -0.14
C VAL A 106 8.12 -7.02 0.54
N HIS A 107 8.73 -6.70 1.68
CA HIS A 107 9.51 -7.66 2.48
C HIS A 107 8.66 -8.80 3.07
N ALA A 108 7.38 -8.56 3.35
CA ALA A 108 6.47 -9.61 3.80
C ALA A 108 6.11 -10.58 2.66
N CYS A 109 5.94 -10.06 1.43
CA CYS A 109 5.69 -10.86 0.25
C CYS A 109 6.91 -11.70 -0.18
N PHE A 110 8.08 -11.06 -0.24
CA PHE A 110 9.29 -11.62 -0.84
C PHE A 110 10.52 -11.47 0.08
N PRO A 111 10.53 -12.11 1.26
CA PRO A 111 11.58 -11.93 2.27
C PRO A 111 12.99 -12.35 1.80
N ASP A 112 13.07 -13.24 0.81
CA ASP A 112 14.33 -13.79 0.32
C ASP A 112 14.95 -12.98 -0.84
N GLU A 113 14.20 -12.04 -1.43
CA GLU A 113 14.63 -11.32 -2.63
C GLU A 113 15.46 -10.06 -2.34
N ARG A 114 15.56 -9.66 -1.06
CA ARG A 114 16.34 -8.49 -0.61
C ARG A 114 15.99 -7.21 -1.38
N LEU A 115 14.69 -7.00 -1.59
CA LEU A 115 14.14 -5.84 -2.28
C LEU A 115 14.41 -4.56 -1.49
N SER A 116 14.57 -3.46 -2.21
CA SER A 116 14.97 -2.17 -1.67
C SER A 116 14.44 -1.04 -2.55
N GLY A 117 14.65 0.20 -2.14
CA GLY A 117 14.17 1.36 -2.88
C GLY A 117 14.74 1.52 -4.30
N ASP A 118 15.72 0.71 -4.70
CA ASP A 118 16.26 0.69 -6.07
C ASP A 118 16.01 -0.62 -6.84
N ASN A 119 15.24 -1.56 -6.27
CA ASN A 119 14.90 -2.82 -6.94
C ASN A 119 13.58 -3.45 -6.43
N GLY A 120 12.72 -3.83 -7.39
CA GLY A 120 11.44 -4.48 -7.15
C GLY A 120 11.39 -5.97 -7.53
N HIS A 121 10.21 -6.56 -7.34
CA HIS A 121 9.87 -7.91 -7.75
C HIS A 121 9.29 -7.92 -9.17
N GLU A 122 10.10 -8.27 -10.17
CA GLU A 122 9.76 -8.14 -11.59
C GLU A 122 8.68 -9.12 -12.12
N LYS A 123 8.37 -10.21 -11.38
CA LYS A 123 7.40 -11.18 -11.90
C LYS A 123 5.99 -10.67 -11.71
N HIS A 124 5.20 -10.84 -12.75
CA HIS A 124 3.79 -10.50 -12.75
C HIS A 124 2.97 -11.61 -12.07
N ASP A 125 3.17 -11.81 -10.76
CA ASP A 125 2.50 -12.82 -9.95
C ASP A 125 1.81 -12.27 -8.69
N VAL A 126 1.70 -10.94 -8.58
CA VAL A 126 1.00 -10.25 -7.51
C VAL A 126 -0.40 -9.82 -7.94
N LEU A 127 -1.38 -10.01 -7.05
CA LEU A 127 -2.76 -9.55 -7.22
C LEU A 127 -3.10 -8.49 -6.18
N TYR A 128 -3.59 -7.34 -6.65
CA TYR A 128 -4.14 -6.27 -5.82
C TYR A 128 -5.67 -6.19 -6.01
N VAL A 129 -6.41 -6.24 -4.90
CA VAL A 129 -7.88 -6.14 -4.90
C VAL A 129 -8.30 -4.94 -4.05
N ALA A 130 -8.60 -3.83 -4.73
CA ALA A 130 -9.16 -2.63 -4.09
C ALA A 130 -10.68 -2.77 -3.93
N PHE A 131 -11.19 -2.40 -2.76
CA PHE A 131 -12.61 -2.46 -2.45
C PHE A 131 -13.26 -1.08 -2.58
N VAL A 132 -14.45 -1.03 -3.17
CA VAL A 132 -15.22 0.22 -3.34
C VAL A 132 -16.09 0.53 -2.12
N GLY A 133 -16.27 1.81 -1.82
CA GLY A 133 -17.20 2.31 -0.80
C GLY A 133 -16.63 2.40 0.63
N LYS A 134 -17.30 3.21 1.45
CA LYS A 134 -16.90 3.61 2.82
C LYS A 134 -16.56 2.46 3.75
N GLN A 135 -17.18 1.29 3.58
CA GLN A 135 -16.93 0.13 4.44
C GLN A 135 -15.50 -0.43 4.29
N ALA A 136 -14.80 -0.08 3.21
CA ALA A 136 -13.40 -0.43 3.03
C ALA A 136 -12.44 0.50 3.79
N LYS A 137 -12.91 1.68 4.22
CA LYS A 137 -12.09 2.70 4.86
C LYS A 137 -12.04 2.50 6.37
N PRO A 138 -10.88 2.19 6.98
CA PRO A 138 -10.78 2.03 8.43
C PRO A 138 -11.11 3.32 9.21
N GLY A 139 -10.80 4.47 8.60
CA GLY A 139 -10.88 5.77 9.28
C GLY A 139 -9.96 5.86 10.51
N ALA A 140 -10.11 6.91 11.30
CA ALA A 140 -9.19 7.23 12.40
C ALA A 140 -9.07 6.15 13.50
N LYS A 141 -10.06 5.26 13.61
CA LYS A 141 -10.17 4.29 14.73
C LYS A 141 -10.22 2.83 14.27
N GLY A 142 -10.34 2.56 12.97
CA GLY A 142 -10.45 1.22 12.43
C GLY A 142 -9.11 0.58 12.07
N ALA A 143 -7.98 1.26 12.24
CA ALA A 143 -6.65 0.68 12.06
C ALA A 143 -5.70 1.17 13.15
N ASN A 144 -4.65 0.41 13.42
CA ASN A 144 -3.60 0.79 14.34
C ASN A 144 -2.59 1.73 13.66
N TRP A 145 -3.00 2.96 13.35
CA TRP A 145 -2.15 3.95 12.68
C TRP A 145 -0.86 4.27 13.42
N LYS A 146 -0.75 3.94 14.72
CA LYS A 146 0.47 4.14 15.52
C LYS A 146 1.27 2.85 15.71
N ALA A 147 1.04 1.85 14.87
CA ALA A 147 1.75 0.59 14.91
C ALA A 147 3.27 0.82 14.83
N SER A 148 4.02 0.10 15.65
CA SER A 148 5.49 0.16 15.66
C SER A 148 6.13 -0.84 14.69
N SER A 149 5.33 -1.67 14.00
CA SER A 149 5.79 -2.73 13.10
C SER A 149 4.75 -3.07 12.04
N PHE A 150 5.20 -3.64 10.92
CA PHE A 150 4.36 -4.22 9.86
C PHE A 150 3.23 -5.08 10.43
N ASN A 151 3.57 -6.11 11.20
CA ASN A 151 2.59 -7.04 11.74
C ASN A 151 1.56 -6.34 12.64
N GLY A 152 1.97 -5.33 13.40
CA GLY A 152 1.05 -4.56 14.24
C GLY A 152 0.05 -3.72 13.46
N PHE A 153 0.42 -3.28 12.25
CA PHE A 153 -0.46 -2.54 11.35
C PHE A 153 -1.33 -3.48 10.53
N GLU A 154 -0.72 -4.44 9.83
CA GLU A 154 -1.37 -5.42 8.95
C GLU A 154 -2.48 -6.18 9.70
N THR A 155 -2.18 -6.73 10.88
CA THR A 155 -3.17 -7.48 11.67
C THR A 155 -4.34 -6.60 12.12
N SER A 156 -4.12 -5.29 12.27
CA SER A 156 -5.20 -4.36 12.64
C SER A 156 -6.23 -4.19 11.51
N LEU A 157 -5.85 -4.44 10.25
CA LEU A 157 -6.72 -4.35 9.09
C LEU A 157 -7.54 -5.62 8.86
N ALA A 158 -7.12 -6.76 9.40
CA ALA A 158 -7.72 -8.08 9.14
C ALA A 158 -9.24 -8.11 9.33
N HIS A 159 -9.77 -7.52 10.40
CA HIS A 159 -11.23 -7.51 10.64
C HIS A 159 -12.03 -6.81 9.53
N ILE A 160 -11.47 -5.80 8.87
CA ILE A 160 -12.06 -5.11 7.72
C ILE A 160 -11.82 -5.95 6.47
N GLY A 161 -10.57 -6.32 6.23
CA GLY A 161 -10.13 -7.11 5.07
C GLY A 161 -10.90 -8.42 4.92
N ASP A 162 -10.95 -9.24 5.96
CA ASP A 162 -11.64 -10.53 5.96
C ASP A 162 -13.14 -10.37 5.69
N THR A 163 -13.74 -9.32 6.26
CA THR A 163 -15.14 -8.99 6.02
C THR A 163 -15.39 -8.63 4.54
N LEU A 164 -14.46 -7.95 3.88
CA LEU A 164 -14.58 -7.57 2.47
C LEU A 164 -14.30 -8.77 1.55
N VAL A 165 -13.23 -9.52 1.80
CA VAL A 165 -12.84 -10.72 1.05
C VAL A 165 -13.95 -11.76 1.08
N SER A 166 -14.61 -11.97 2.24
CA SER A 166 -15.73 -12.91 2.35
C SER A 166 -16.93 -12.62 1.42
N LYS A 167 -17.01 -11.40 0.86
CA LYS A 167 -18.06 -10.97 -0.07
C LYS A 167 -17.64 -11.09 -1.53
N VAL A 168 -16.37 -11.35 -1.81
CA VAL A 168 -15.87 -11.58 -3.17
C VAL A 168 -16.42 -12.91 -3.64
N ARG A 169 -17.11 -12.89 -4.79
CA ARG A 169 -17.59 -14.10 -5.47
C ARG A 169 -16.67 -14.38 -6.64
N VAL A 170 -16.11 -15.58 -6.66
CA VAL A 170 -15.37 -16.17 -7.79
C VAL A 170 -16.30 -17.01 -8.64
#